data_AF-A0A147BBF1-F1
#
_entry.id   AF-A0A147BBF1-F1
#
_cell.length_a   1.000
_cell.length_b   1.000
_cell.length_c   1.000
_cell.angle_alpha   90.00
_cell.angle_beta   90.00
_cell.angle_gamma   90.00
#
_symmetry.space_group_name_H-M   'P 1'
#
loop_
_entity.id
_entity.type
_entity.pdbx_description
1 polymer ?
#
loop_
_entity_poly.entity_id
_entity_poly.type
_entity_poly.pdbx_seq_one_letter_code
_entity_poly.pdbx_strand_id
1 'polypeptide(L)'
;ERRRRAAKLSSDPEVVAWRLAVERRKTEQKKAKRAAETPEQREKRLAKRCHQEAERRARPSQQQQQQDAVDDVKARRLTDYGVKRSESASATRTFETDFANNPFGYVRDVCERLWHMKDLTPVSSAMRETLSLAAPPEWGETVARVCTTCKNFLV
;
A
#
# COMPACT_ATOMS: atom_id res chain seq x y z
N GLU A 1 -44.89 11.10 -29.74
CA GLU A 1 -46.25 11.55 -29.33
C GLU A 1 -46.82 10.88 -28.07
N ARG A 2 -46.69 9.56 -27.86
CA ARG A 2 -47.25 8.86 -26.68
C ARG A 2 -46.79 9.41 -25.31
N ARG A 3 -45.54 9.83 -25.16
CA ARG A 3 -45.02 10.42 -23.90
C ARG A 3 -45.63 11.78 -23.55
N ARG A 4 -46.00 12.60 -24.55
CA ARG A 4 -46.64 13.92 -24.32
C ARG A 4 -48.12 13.80 -23.92
N ARG A 5 -48.83 12.74 -24.37
CA ARG A 5 -50.21 12.45 -23.96
C ARG A 5 -50.29 11.91 -22.53
N ALA A 6 -49.32 11.10 -22.10
CA ALA A 6 -49.23 10.63 -20.71
C ALA A 6 -48.95 11.76 -19.70
N ALA A 7 -48.12 12.74 -20.08
CA ALA A 7 -47.84 13.91 -19.24
C ALA A 7 -49.08 14.83 -19.08
N LYS A 8 -49.89 15.00 -20.13
CA LYS A 8 -51.14 15.80 -20.05
C LYS A 8 -52.20 15.17 -19.14
N LEU A 9 -52.31 13.83 -19.11
CA LEU A 9 -53.23 13.11 -18.21
C LEU A 9 -52.77 13.09 -16.75
N SER A 10 -51.50 13.38 -16.47
CA SER A 10 -50.94 13.49 -15.11
C SER A 10 -51.28 14.82 -14.43
N SER A 11 -51.69 15.82 -15.19
CA SER A 11 -51.96 17.19 -14.72
C SER A 11 -53.43 17.59 -14.89
N ASP A 12 -54.27 16.64 -15.31
CA ASP A 12 -55.71 16.84 -15.40
C ASP A 12 -56.28 17.06 -13.97
N PRO A 13 -56.92 18.21 -13.71
CA PRO A 13 -57.48 18.54 -12.40
C PRO A 13 -58.42 17.48 -11.85
N GLU A 14 -59.21 16.82 -12.71
CA GLU A 14 -60.14 15.77 -12.28
C GLU A 14 -59.41 14.50 -11.85
N VAL A 15 -58.37 14.10 -12.59
CA VAL A 15 -57.53 12.94 -12.25
C VAL A 15 -56.76 13.17 -10.95
N VAL A 16 -56.29 14.40 -10.72
CA VAL A 16 -55.63 14.79 -9.48
C VAL A 16 -56.62 14.78 -8.31
N ALA A 17 -57.82 15.35 -8.47
CA ALA A 17 -58.87 15.34 -7.46
C ALA A 17 -59.28 13.91 -7.08
N TRP A 18 -59.44 13.02 -8.06
CA TRP A 18 -59.77 11.61 -7.83
C TRP A 18 -58.66 10.87 -7.07
N ARG A 19 -57.39 11.08 -7.44
CA ARG A 19 -56.24 10.51 -6.69
C ARG A 19 -56.20 10.99 -5.24
N LEU A 20 -56.44 12.27 -5.01
CA LEU A 20 -56.48 12.84 -3.66
C LEU A 20 -57.63 12.26 -2.84
N ALA A 21 -58.82 12.07 -3.44
CA ALA A 21 -59.95 11.43 -2.78
C ALA A 21 -59.65 9.96 -2.41
N VAL A 22 -59.00 9.22 -3.30
CA VAL A 22 -58.56 7.84 -3.06
C VAL A 22 -57.53 7.78 -1.92
N GLU A 23 -56.53 8.67 -1.92
CA GLU A 23 -55.54 8.72 -0.85
C GLU A 23 -56.16 9.12 0.49
N ARG A 24 -57.08 10.09 0.51
CA ARG A 24 -57.87 10.41 1.72
C ARG A 24 -58.61 9.19 2.24
N ARG A 25 -59.32 8.46 1.37
CA ARG A 25 -60.05 7.23 1.77
C ARG A 25 -59.11 6.17 2.33
N LYS A 26 -57.95 5.93 1.71
CA LYS A 26 -56.93 5.02 2.23
C LYS A 26 -56.39 5.46 3.59
N THR A 27 -56.22 6.75 3.78
CA THR A 27 -55.70 7.33 5.03
C THR A 27 -56.71 7.17 6.16
N GLU A 28 -57.98 7.48 5.90
CA GLU A 28 -59.07 7.26 6.85
C GLU A 28 -59.29 5.78 7.17
N GLN A 29 -59.22 4.90 6.17
CA GLN A 29 -59.29 3.45 6.40
C GLN A 29 -58.12 2.94 7.25
N LYS A 30 -56.91 3.48 7.05
CA LYS A 30 -55.76 3.18 7.91
C LYS A 30 -55.97 3.69 9.33
N LYS A 31 -56.54 4.89 9.53
CA LYS A 31 -56.86 5.42 10.86
C LYS A 31 -57.90 4.56 11.57
N ALA A 32 -58.98 4.19 10.89
CA ALA A 32 -60.01 3.31 11.43
C ALA A 32 -59.44 1.94 11.84
N LYS A 33 -58.58 1.34 11.00
CA LYS A 33 -57.88 0.10 11.34
C LYS A 33 -57.00 0.24 12.59
N ARG A 34 -56.32 1.37 12.74
CA ARG A 34 -55.49 1.65 13.94
C ARG A 34 -56.33 1.88 15.20
N ALA A 35 -57.51 2.48 15.06
CA ALA A 35 -58.43 2.70 16.18
C ALA A 35 -59.07 1.38 16.65
N ALA A 36 -59.22 0.41 15.76
CA ALA A 36 -59.74 -0.92 16.06
C ALA A 36 -58.66 -1.95 16.48
N GLU A 37 -57.37 -1.57 16.55
CA GLU A 37 -56.30 -2.46 16.99
C GLU A 37 -56.43 -2.75 18.50
N THR A 38 -56.23 -4.02 18.88
CA THR A 38 -56.08 -4.38 20.30
C THR A 38 -54.74 -3.91 20.87
N PRO A 39 -54.61 -3.79 22.20
CA PRO A 39 -53.35 -3.42 22.84
C PRO A 39 -52.16 -4.29 22.41
N GLU A 40 -52.31 -5.62 22.33
CA GLU A 40 -51.20 -6.50 21.91
C GLU A 40 -50.83 -6.31 20.44
N GLN A 41 -51.80 -6.05 19.57
CA GLN A 41 -51.54 -5.77 18.15
C GLN A 41 -50.77 -4.46 17.97
N ARG A 42 -51.12 -3.44 18.77
CA ARG A 42 -50.42 -2.15 18.79
C ARG A 42 -48.97 -2.32 19.24
N GLU A 43 -48.72 -3.09 20.29
CA GLU A 43 -47.38 -3.37 20.82
C GLU A 43 -46.51 -4.12 19.81
N LYS A 44 -47.05 -5.20 19.20
CA LYS A 44 -46.35 -5.98 18.18
C LYS A 44 -45.94 -5.14 16.97
N ARG A 45 -46.76 -4.15 16.57
CA ARG A 45 -46.42 -3.21 15.49
C ARG A 45 -45.31 -2.25 15.89
N LEU A 46 -45.32 -1.76 17.13
CA LEU A 46 -44.26 -0.88 17.64
C LEU A 46 -42.93 -1.63 17.73
N ALA A 47 -42.94 -2.86 18.22
CA ALA A 47 -41.76 -3.72 18.27
C ALA A 47 -41.15 -3.96 16.87
N LYS A 48 -41.97 -4.28 15.87
CA LYS A 48 -41.52 -4.42 14.46
C LYS A 48 -40.88 -3.14 13.92
N ARG A 49 -41.43 -1.97 14.27
CA ARG A 49 -40.90 -0.68 13.81
C ARG A 49 -39.56 -0.36 14.45
N CYS A 50 -39.44 -0.64 15.75
CA CYS A 50 -38.19 -0.48 16.49
C CYS A 50 -37.08 -1.36 15.90
N HIS A 51 -37.39 -2.62 15.58
CA HIS A 51 -36.43 -3.54 14.96
C HIS A 51 -35.98 -3.06 13.57
N GLN A 52 -36.90 -2.59 12.72
CA GLN A 52 -36.54 -2.06 11.39
C GLN A 52 -35.69 -0.79 11.47
N GLU A 53 -35.93 0.06 12.47
CA GLU A 53 -35.13 1.26 12.67
C GLU A 53 -33.72 0.92 13.18
N ALA A 54 -33.61 -0.05 14.09
CA ALA A 54 -32.33 -0.57 14.54
C ALA A 54 -31.52 -1.15 13.36
N GLU A 55 -32.15 -1.96 12.49
CA GLU A 55 -31.49 -2.49 11.28
C GLU A 55 -31.05 -1.41 10.30
N ARG A 56 -31.87 -0.36 10.12
CA ARG A 56 -31.51 0.79 9.26
C ARG A 56 -30.31 1.57 9.80
N ARG A 57 -30.23 1.73 11.13
CA ARG A 57 -29.10 2.41 11.79
C ARG A 57 -27.84 1.54 11.84
N ALA A 58 -28.00 0.22 11.93
CA ALA A 58 -26.90 -0.73 11.95
C ALA A 58 -26.26 -0.96 10.56
N ARG A 59 -26.95 -0.61 9.48
CA ARG A 59 -26.36 -0.67 8.13
C ARG A 59 -25.33 0.46 7.97
N PRO A 60 -24.04 0.15 7.76
CA PRO A 60 -23.07 1.14 7.34
C PRO A 60 -23.58 1.80 6.06
N SER A 61 -23.46 3.12 5.98
CA SER A 61 -23.81 3.81 4.74
C SER A 61 -22.88 3.32 3.62
N GLN A 62 -23.41 3.12 2.41
CA GLN A 62 -22.58 2.77 1.24
C GLN A 62 -21.45 3.78 1.02
N GLN A 63 -21.67 5.03 1.41
CA GLN A 63 -20.68 6.10 1.37
C GLN A 63 -19.49 5.80 2.28
N GLN A 64 -19.74 5.37 3.53
CA GLN A 64 -18.68 5.06 4.49
C GLN A 64 -17.84 3.86 4.04
N GLN A 65 -18.46 2.81 3.50
CA GLN A 65 -17.71 1.68 2.93
C GLN A 65 -16.84 2.06 1.73
N GLN A 66 -17.30 3.01 0.91
CA GLN A 66 -16.51 3.53 -0.21
C GLN A 66 -15.33 4.39 0.29
N GLN A 67 -15.54 5.20 1.33
CA GLN A 67 -14.46 5.96 1.96
C GLN A 67 -13.39 5.04 2.56
N ASP A 68 -13.80 4.04 3.33
CA ASP A 68 -12.88 3.08 3.95
C ASP A 68 -12.05 2.33 2.89
N ALA A 69 -12.65 1.95 1.76
CA ALA A 69 -11.94 1.31 0.65
C ALA A 69 -10.94 2.26 -0.05
N VAL A 70 -11.30 3.53 -0.21
CA VAL A 70 -10.40 4.54 -0.80
C VAL A 70 -9.21 4.80 0.13
N ASP A 71 -9.46 4.89 1.44
CA ASP A 71 -8.43 5.11 2.44
C ASP A 71 -7.47 3.91 2.54
N ASP A 72 -7.97 2.66 2.45
CA ASP A 72 -7.12 1.46 2.40
C ASP A 72 -6.20 1.47 1.18
N VAL A 73 -6.73 1.78 -0.01
CA VAL A 73 -5.91 1.87 -1.24
C VAL A 73 -4.87 2.97 -1.13
N LYS A 74 -5.23 4.12 -0.54
CA LYS A 74 -4.32 5.25 -0.34
C LYS A 74 -3.21 4.87 0.64
N ALA A 75 -3.54 4.19 1.74
CA ALA A 75 -2.57 3.70 2.72
C ALA A 75 -1.57 2.74 2.07
N ARG A 76 -2.05 1.75 1.29
CA ARG A 76 -1.18 0.81 0.56
C ARG A 76 -0.23 1.50 -0.42
N ARG A 77 -0.72 2.49 -1.16
CA ARG A 77 0.14 3.25 -2.10
C ARG A 77 1.23 4.05 -1.37
N LEU A 78 0.90 4.63 -0.22
CA LEU A 78 1.86 5.35 0.62
C LEU A 78 2.94 4.41 1.17
N THR A 79 2.56 3.21 1.63
CA THR A 79 3.53 2.21 2.09
C THR A 79 4.42 1.73 0.96
N ASP A 80 3.85 1.40 -0.21
CA ASP A 80 4.62 0.94 -1.37
C ASP A 80 5.62 1.99 -1.85
N TYR A 81 5.22 3.27 -1.87
CA TYR A 81 6.12 4.36 -2.20
C TYR A 81 7.23 4.53 -1.17
N GLY A 82 6.90 4.41 0.12
CA GLY A 82 7.88 4.44 1.21
C GLY A 82 8.94 3.33 1.08
N VAL A 83 8.51 2.10 0.80
CA VAL A 83 9.41 0.94 0.60
C VAL A 83 10.30 1.15 -0.62
N LYS A 84 9.74 1.51 -1.78
CA LYS A 84 10.54 1.74 -2.99
C LYS A 84 11.59 2.85 -2.79
N ARG A 85 11.23 3.90 -2.03
CA ARG A 85 12.16 5.00 -1.71
C ARG A 85 13.28 4.54 -0.79
N SER A 86 13.00 3.72 0.23
CA SER A 86 14.03 3.20 1.14
C SER A 86 14.94 2.18 0.45
N GLU A 87 14.41 1.34 -0.44
CA GLU A 87 15.18 0.44 -1.29
C GLU A 87 16.12 1.22 -2.22
N SER A 88 15.60 2.26 -2.89
CA SER A 88 16.41 3.11 -3.77
C SER A 88 17.53 3.82 -3.00
N ALA A 89 17.23 4.38 -1.82
CA ALA A 89 18.23 5.03 -0.99
C ALA A 89 19.30 4.05 -0.49
N SER A 90 18.90 2.81 -0.18
CA SER A 90 19.84 1.75 0.19
C SER A 90 20.75 1.37 -0.98
N ALA A 91 20.19 1.20 -2.18
CA ALA A 91 20.96 0.90 -3.38
C ALA A 91 21.96 2.02 -3.71
N THR A 92 21.56 3.29 -3.60
CA THR A 92 22.45 4.43 -3.79
C THR A 92 23.60 4.40 -2.79
N ARG A 93 23.32 4.14 -1.50
CA ARG A 93 24.37 4.03 -0.48
C ARG A 93 25.35 2.90 -0.78
N THR A 94 24.86 1.73 -1.17
CA THR A 94 25.72 0.60 -1.56
C THR A 94 26.62 0.99 -2.72
N PHE A 95 26.08 1.61 -3.77
CA PHE A 95 26.88 2.08 -4.90
C PHE A 95 27.94 3.10 -4.49
N GLU A 96 27.56 4.09 -3.68
CA GLU A 96 28.49 5.10 -3.18
C GLU A 96 29.62 4.48 -2.36
N THR A 97 29.29 3.58 -1.43
CA THR A 97 30.30 2.86 -0.64
C THR A 97 31.19 1.98 -1.49
N ASP A 98 30.62 1.28 -2.48
CA ASP A 98 31.35 0.28 -3.24
C ASP A 98 32.23 0.85 -4.34
N PHE A 99 31.85 1.99 -4.91
CA PHE A 99 32.49 2.54 -6.11
C PHE A 99 32.94 3.99 -5.94
N ALA A 100 32.11 4.88 -5.40
CA ALA A 100 32.43 6.31 -5.35
C ALA A 100 33.42 6.65 -4.23
N ASN A 101 33.21 6.10 -3.04
CA ASN A 101 34.00 6.34 -1.83
C ASN A 101 35.10 5.29 -1.63
N ASN A 102 35.29 4.40 -2.60
CA ASN A 102 36.23 3.28 -2.53
C ASN A 102 37.30 3.47 -3.60
N PRO A 103 38.39 4.17 -3.27
CA PRO A 103 39.44 4.48 -4.24
C PRO A 103 40.05 3.18 -4.79
N PHE A 104 40.56 3.27 -6.01
CA PHE A 104 41.33 2.17 -6.58
C PHE A 104 42.63 1.97 -5.82
N GLY A 105 42.86 0.75 -5.38
CA GLY A 105 44.16 0.28 -4.92
C GLY A 105 44.91 -0.32 -6.09
N TYR A 106 46.09 0.19 -6.37
CA TYR A 106 46.93 -0.32 -7.45
C TYR A 106 47.86 -1.39 -6.87
N VAL A 107 47.66 -2.66 -7.25
CA VAL A 107 48.60 -3.75 -6.93
C VAL A 107 49.62 -3.82 -8.05
N ARG A 108 50.49 -2.80 -8.14
CA ARG A 108 51.51 -2.69 -9.20
C ARG A 108 52.41 -3.90 -9.20
N ASP A 109 52.76 -4.37 -8.01
CA ASP A 109 53.93 -5.20 -7.82
C ASP A 109 53.57 -6.67 -7.55
N VAL A 110 52.40 -7.18 -7.95
CA VAL A 110 52.14 -8.65 -7.84
C VAL A 110 51.41 -9.21 -9.04
N CYS A 111 50.33 -8.55 -9.49
CA CYS A 111 49.57 -9.03 -10.65
C CYS A 111 49.17 -7.93 -11.64
N GLU A 112 49.63 -6.68 -11.41
CA GLU A 112 49.34 -5.49 -12.24
C GLU A 112 47.85 -5.20 -12.48
N ARG A 113 46.96 -5.85 -11.73
CA ARG A 113 45.52 -5.66 -11.84
C ARG A 113 45.06 -4.51 -10.94
N LEU A 114 44.14 -3.72 -11.47
CA LEU A 114 43.45 -2.68 -10.73
C LEU A 114 42.37 -3.32 -9.87
N TRP A 115 42.39 -3.01 -8.58
CA TRP A 115 41.38 -3.45 -7.63
C TRP A 115 40.87 -2.25 -6.85
N HIS A 116 39.67 -2.35 -6.27
CA HIS A 116 39.31 -1.38 -5.26
C HIS A 116 40.00 -1.71 -3.93
N MET A 117 40.26 -0.69 -3.12
CA MET A 117 40.92 -0.86 -1.82
C MET A 117 40.23 -1.85 -0.89
N LYS A 118 38.89 -1.95 -0.94
CA LYS A 118 38.12 -2.93 -0.15
C LYS A 118 38.42 -4.38 -0.52
N ASP A 119 38.81 -4.65 -1.77
CA ASP A 119 39.05 -6.00 -2.30
C ASP A 119 40.51 -6.47 -2.07
N LEU A 120 41.31 -5.61 -1.42
CA LEU A 120 42.71 -5.86 -1.12
C LEU A 120 42.91 -6.23 0.35
N THR A 121 43.53 -7.38 0.58
CA THR A 121 43.89 -7.86 1.91
C THR A 121 45.28 -7.32 2.30
N PRO A 122 45.49 -6.81 3.53
CA PRO A 122 46.82 -6.45 4.00
C PRO A 122 47.74 -7.68 4.06
N VAL A 123 48.98 -7.52 3.63
CA VAL A 123 49.99 -8.58 3.66
C VAL A 123 50.40 -8.87 5.10
N SER A 124 50.32 -10.14 5.50
CA SER A 124 50.79 -10.63 6.82
C SER A 124 52.31 -10.87 6.82
N SER A 125 52.91 -11.09 7.99
CA SER A 125 54.34 -11.43 8.08
C SER A 125 54.70 -12.71 7.30
N ALA A 126 53.88 -13.77 7.42
CA ALA A 126 54.08 -15.02 6.70
C ALA A 126 53.99 -14.86 5.16
N MET A 127 53.05 -14.03 4.68
CA MET A 127 52.97 -13.71 3.25
C MET A 127 54.17 -12.88 2.79
N ARG A 128 54.70 -11.99 3.65
CA ARG A 128 55.91 -11.20 3.39
C ARG A 128 57.14 -12.09 3.21
N GLU A 129 57.31 -13.10 4.06
CA GLU A 129 58.41 -14.08 3.92
C GLU A 129 58.32 -14.83 2.58
N THR A 130 57.12 -15.27 2.20
CA THR A 130 56.89 -15.96 0.94
C THR A 130 57.12 -15.05 -0.28
N LEU A 131 56.70 -13.78 -0.21
CA LEU A 131 56.99 -12.77 -1.23
C LEU A 131 58.49 -12.52 -1.38
N SER A 132 59.23 -12.40 -0.27
CA SER A 132 60.68 -12.21 -0.29
C SER A 132 61.45 -13.38 -0.89
N LEU A 133 60.88 -14.59 -0.88
CA LEU A 133 61.46 -15.78 -1.49
C LEU A 133 61.11 -15.94 -2.98
N ALA A 134 59.89 -15.57 -3.37
CA ALA A 134 59.34 -15.82 -4.71
C ALA A 134 59.50 -14.64 -5.68
N ALA A 135 59.84 -13.45 -5.17
CA ALA A 135 59.80 -12.21 -5.94
C ALA A 135 61.02 -11.32 -5.64
N PRO A 136 61.22 -10.21 -6.38
CA PRO A 136 62.31 -9.28 -6.13
C PRO A 136 62.31 -8.79 -4.66
N PRO A 137 63.49 -8.63 -4.04
CA PRO A 137 63.60 -8.29 -2.61
C PRO A 137 62.93 -6.96 -2.25
N GLU A 138 62.76 -6.06 -3.23
CA GLU A 138 62.05 -4.78 -3.09
C GLU A 138 60.53 -4.94 -2.83
N TRP A 139 59.93 -6.11 -3.12
CA TRP A 139 58.50 -6.37 -2.95
C TRP A 139 58.11 -6.65 -1.49
N GLY A 140 59.02 -7.24 -0.70
CA GLY A 140 58.77 -7.55 0.71
C GLY A 140 58.48 -6.31 1.56
N GLU A 141 59.00 -5.15 1.17
CA GLU A 141 58.85 -3.88 1.88
C GLU A 141 57.78 -2.96 1.25
N THR A 142 57.60 -3.02 -0.07
CA THR A 142 56.70 -2.10 -0.80
C THR A 142 55.26 -2.63 -0.94
N VAL A 143 55.07 -3.96 -0.96
CA VAL A 143 53.75 -4.58 -1.12
C VAL A 143 53.00 -4.59 0.20
N ALA A 144 52.17 -3.57 0.41
CA ALA A 144 51.33 -3.46 1.61
C ALA A 144 50.05 -4.32 1.55
N ARG A 145 49.52 -4.57 0.34
CA ARG A 145 48.23 -5.26 0.15
C ARG A 145 48.23 -6.12 -1.11
N VAL A 146 47.46 -7.21 -1.08
CA VAL A 146 47.32 -8.17 -2.18
C VAL A 146 45.85 -8.50 -2.44
N CYS A 147 45.51 -8.78 -3.70
CA CYS A 147 44.17 -9.29 -4.03
C CYS A 147 44.01 -10.75 -3.56
N THR A 148 42.77 -11.22 -3.47
CA THR A 148 42.46 -12.60 -3.03
C THR A 148 43.19 -13.67 -3.83
N THR A 149 43.32 -13.49 -5.14
CA THR A 149 44.05 -14.46 -5.98
C THR A 149 45.52 -14.53 -5.60
N CYS A 150 46.18 -13.37 -5.44
CA CYS A 150 47.59 -13.32 -5.03
C CYS A 150 47.78 -13.87 -3.62
N LYS A 151 46.87 -13.54 -2.69
CA LYS A 151 46.87 -14.05 -1.34
C LYS A 151 46.91 -15.58 -1.30
N ASN A 152 46.12 -16.26 -2.14
CA ASN A 152 46.07 -17.72 -2.17
C ASN A 152 47.35 -18.38 -2.69
N PHE A 153 48.25 -17.63 -3.35
CA PHE A 153 49.57 -18.11 -3.74
C PHE A 153 50.64 -17.84 -2.66
N LEU A 154 50.33 -17.02 -1.65
CA LEU A 154 51.26 -16.55 -0.61
C LEU A 154 50.98 -17.15 0.77
N VAL A 155 49.94 -17.98 0.88
CA VAL A 155 49.56 -18.77 2.06
C VAL A 155 49.80 -20.23 1.74
#